data_AF-A0A0P7Y643-F1
#
_entry.id   AF-A0A0P7Y643-F1
#
_cell.length_a   1.000
_cell.length_b   1.000
_cell.length_c   1.000
_cell.angle_alpha   90.00
_cell.angle_beta   90.00
_cell.angle_gamma   90.00
#
_symmetry.space_group_name_H-M   'P 1'
#
loop_
_entity.id
_entity.type
_entity.pdbx_description
1 polymer ?
#
loop_
_entity_poly.entity_id
_entity_poly.type
_entity_poly.pdbx_seq_one_letter_code
_entity_poly.pdbx_strand_id
1 'polypeptide(L)'
;MIRSGFRRDRTDDGSVDDAKGFDAFDLRLGDLMRGERATLGKSLLDVQRELKIKAAYIAAIENADPTAFDTPGFIAGYVRSYARYLGMDPDWAFETFCAESGFATAHGMSDAASTVKAREREVVRKQQSDERFLSATTPFTPRGEGLFSRIEPGAFGSVLVLVALIGGLGYGGWTVLQEVQRVQMAPVERTPTVVTDIDPLAGARAPGAEAVAGFDGPSPEALDRLYRPEALDVPVMVARDGPISTLDAARVGALVPEVDTGPIDPAPDLALADAAAARPDVPALDAPASGVPASGVQVTEDPMPGVQLVAVRPAWVRVRAADGTVIYEAIMNKGDVFDVPQTEDPATLRIGESGSVYFRVDGVHYGPVGPRGAVSSNVALDSDSLVGTYAAADLSADGDLAELVQVAELAPAGPEDAAPAE
;
A
#
# COMPACT_ATOMS: atom_id res chain seq x y z
N MET A 1 -15.24 -60.53 24.15
CA MET A 1 -14.53 -60.84 22.90
C MET A 1 -15.51 -60.74 21.74
N ILE A 2 -15.00 -60.41 20.56
CA ILE A 2 -15.63 -60.38 19.23
C ILE A 2 -16.25 -59.02 18.85
N ARG A 3 -15.40 -58.25 18.17
CA ARG A 3 -15.68 -57.09 17.32
C ARG A 3 -16.31 -57.55 16.00
N SER A 4 -17.24 -56.76 15.47
CA SER A 4 -17.61 -56.70 14.05
C SER A 4 -18.33 -55.36 13.86
N GLY A 5 -17.88 -54.36 13.08
CA GLY A 5 -16.98 -54.37 11.94
C GLY A 5 -17.76 -54.15 10.64
N PHE A 6 -18.61 -53.10 10.54
CA PHE A 6 -19.30 -52.76 9.29
C PHE A 6 -18.72 -51.46 8.71
N ARG A 7 -17.73 -51.61 7.81
CA ARG A 7 -17.35 -50.57 6.84
C ARG A 7 -18.44 -50.52 5.78
N ARG A 8 -19.09 -49.36 5.60
CA ARG A 8 -19.77 -49.04 4.33
C ARG A 8 -18.79 -48.28 3.46
N ASP A 9 -18.48 -48.90 2.33
CA ASP A 9 -17.84 -48.30 1.18
C ASP A 9 -18.83 -47.28 0.59
N ARG A 10 -18.42 -46.01 0.45
CA ARG A 10 -19.24 -44.97 -0.17
C ARG A 10 -18.80 -44.89 -1.63
N THR A 11 -19.53 -45.58 -2.47
CA THR A 11 -19.53 -45.38 -3.93
C THR A 11 -19.95 -43.95 -4.22
N ASP A 12 -19.06 -43.21 -4.86
CA ASP A 12 -19.31 -41.94 -5.52
C ASP A 12 -20.13 -42.23 -6.79
N ASP A 13 -21.38 -41.79 -6.80
CA ASP A 13 -22.18 -41.72 -8.02
C ASP A 13 -22.87 -40.36 -8.04
N GLY A 14 -22.49 -39.57 -9.03
CA GLY A 14 -23.04 -38.24 -9.25
C GLY A 14 -24.44 -38.34 -9.83
N SER A 15 -25.41 -37.64 -9.23
CA SER A 15 -26.45 -36.91 -9.96
C SER A 15 -27.47 -36.26 -9.01
N VAL A 16 -27.97 -35.11 -9.49
CA VAL A 16 -29.18 -34.38 -9.08
C VAL A 16 -29.06 -33.53 -7.81
N ASP A 17 -29.18 -32.22 -8.01
CA ASP A 17 -29.46 -31.22 -6.97
C ASP A 17 -30.84 -31.50 -6.34
N ASP A 18 -30.90 -32.48 -5.45
CA ASP A 18 -31.93 -32.51 -4.42
C ASP A 18 -31.70 -31.29 -3.54
N ALA A 19 -32.71 -30.41 -3.45
CA ALA A 19 -32.70 -29.26 -2.55
C ALA A 19 -32.56 -29.79 -1.12
N LYS A 20 -31.31 -29.87 -0.64
CA LYS A 20 -30.95 -30.26 0.71
C LYS A 20 -31.72 -29.37 1.67
N GLY A 21 -32.60 -29.98 2.46
CA GLY A 21 -33.31 -29.28 3.53
C GLY A 21 -32.32 -28.63 4.50
N PHE A 22 -32.78 -27.61 5.23
CA PHE A 22 -31.94 -26.85 6.17
C PHE A 22 -31.17 -27.75 7.16
N ASP A 23 -31.75 -28.91 7.52
CA ASP A 23 -31.16 -29.88 8.46
C ASP A 23 -30.03 -30.74 7.87
N ALA A 24 -29.73 -30.63 6.56
CA ALA A 24 -28.67 -31.40 5.91
C ALA A 24 -27.29 -30.72 5.96
N PHE A 25 -27.22 -29.47 6.44
CA PHE A 25 -25.97 -28.71 6.57
C PHE A 25 -25.40 -28.87 7.98
N ASP A 26 -24.16 -29.34 8.07
CA ASP A 26 -23.42 -29.39 9.32
C ASP A 26 -22.97 -27.98 9.69
N LEU A 27 -23.43 -27.45 10.83
CA LEU A 27 -23.13 -26.10 11.30
C LEU A 27 -21.68 -26.03 11.77
N ARG A 28 -20.83 -25.37 10.97
CA ARG A 28 -19.42 -25.17 11.30
C ARG A 28 -19.21 -23.95 12.19
N LEU A 29 -18.09 -23.92 12.91
CA LEU A 29 -17.66 -22.76 13.68
C LEU A 29 -17.68 -21.48 12.83
N GLY A 30 -17.21 -21.58 11.60
CA GLY A 30 -17.15 -20.46 10.67
C GLY A 30 -18.51 -19.86 10.33
N ASP A 31 -19.53 -20.69 10.16
CA ASP A 31 -20.91 -20.25 9.90
C ASP A 31 -21.52 -19.59 11.13
N LEU A 32 -21.21 -20.11 12.32
CA LEU A 32 -21.66 -19.55 13.60
C LEU A 32 -21.02 -18.17 13.84
N MET A 33 -19.71 -18.04 13.69
CA MET A 33 -19.01 -16.75 13.82
C MET A 33 -19.50 -15.72 12.80
N ARG A 34 -19.77 -16.15 11.56
CA ARG A 34 -20.35 -15.29 10.52
C ARG A 34 -21.76 -14.84 10.89
N GLY A 35 -22.58 -15.75 11.44
CA GLY A 35 -23.91 -15.46 11.95
C GLY A 35 -23.88 -14.41 13.06
N GLU A 36 -23.06 -14.63 14.09
CA GLU A 36 -22.89 -13.69 15.22
C GLU A 36 -22.43 -12.31 14.73
N ARG A 37 -21.43 -12.25 13.83
CA ARG A 37 -21.01 -10.98 13.23
C ARG A 37 -22.14 -10.28 12.47
N ALA A 38 -22.96 -11.04 11.76
CA ALA A 38 -24.12 -10.51 11.04
C ALA A 38 -25.22 -10.02 12.01
N THR A 39 -25.42 -10.67 13.16
CA THR A 39 -26.37 -10.19 14.19
C THR A 39 -25.93 -8.86 14.80
N LEU A 40 -24.62 -8.63 14.91
CA LEU A 40 -24.05 -7.35 15.33
C LEU A 40 -24.08 -6.29 14.21
N GLY A 41 -24.48 -6.65 12.99
CA GLY A 41 -24.53 -5.75 11.83
C GLY A 41 -23.16 -5.27 11.35
N LYS A 42 -22.09 -6.04 11.63
CA LYS A 42 -20.71 -5.62 11.34
C LYS A 42 -20.18 -6.23 10.04
N SER A 43 -19.52 -5.40 9.23
CA SER A 43 -18.75 -5.90 8.07
C SER A 43 -17.39 -6.44 8.52
N LEU A 44 -16.74 -7.23 7.65
CA LEU A 44 -15.37 -7.69 7.89
C LEU A 44 -14.38 -6.52 8.05
N LEU A 45 -14.63 -5.39 7.36
CA LEU A 45 -13.81 -4.19 7.46
C LEU A 45 -14.00 -3.47 8.79
N ASP A 46 -15.20 -3.50 9.35
CA ASP A 46 -15.47 -2.94 10.69
C ASP A 46 -14.76 -3.76 11.77
N VAL A 47 -14.86 -5.08 11.69
CA VAL A 47 -14.14 -5.99 12.60
C VAL A 47 -12.62 -5.78 12.50
N GLN A 48 -12.09 -5.56 11.29
CA GLN A 48 -10.68 -5.22 11.11
C GLN A 48 -10.31 -3.92 11.83
N ARG A 49 -11.13 -2.87 11.71
CA ARG A 49 -10.85 -1.57 12.33
C ARG A 49 -10.86 -1.66 13.86
N GLU A 50 -11.74 -2.48 14.42
CA GLU A 50 -11.92 -2.66 15.87
C GLU A 50 -10.88 -3.61 16.48
N LEU A 51 -10.62 -4.76 15.86
CA LEU A 51 -9.67 -5.76 16.38
C LEU A 51 -8.23 -5.56 15.90
N LYS A 52 -8.01 -4.69 14.91
CA LYS A 52 -6.72 -4.50 14.23
C LYS A 52 -6.15 -5.79 13.62
N ILE A 53 -7.03 -6.73 13.26
CA ILE A 53 -6.72 -7.97 12.55
C ILE A 53 -7.14 -7.78 11.10
N LYS A 54 -6.30 -8.12 10.12
CA LYS A 54 -6.64 -8.01 8.69
C LYS A 54 -7.96 -8.75 8.40
N ALA A 55 -8.86 -8.13 7.64
CA ALA A 55 -10.15 -8.69 7.25
C ALA A 55 -10.00 -10.02 6.50
N ALA A 56 -8.92 -10.18 5.72
CA ALA A 56 -8.57 -11.43 5.07
C ALA A 56 -8.36 -12.57 6.07
N TYR A 57 -7.77 -12.31 7.23
CA TYR A 57 -7.60 -13.32 8.28
C TYR A 57 -8.91 -13.62 9.00
N ILE A 58 -9.78 -12.62 9.21
CA ILE A 58 -11.12 -12.86 9.78
C ILE A 58 -11.94 -13.75 8.83
N ALA A 59 -11.89 -13.47 7.52
CA ALA A 59 -12.51 -14.33 6.51
C ALA A 59 -11.90 -15.74 6.49
N ALA A 60 -10.58 -15.87 6.68
CA ALA A 60 -9.92 -17.18 6.79
C ALA A 60 -10.39 -17.97 8.02
N ILE A 61 -10.62 -17.30 9.15
CA ILE A 61 -11.21 -17.93 10.35
C ILE A 61 -12.63 -18.42 10.04
N GLU A 62 -13.46 -17.59 9.39
CA GLU A 62 -14.82 -17.96 8.99
C GLU A 62 -14.89 -19.08 7.95
N ASN A 63 -13.82 -19.30 7.18
CA ASN A 63 -13.73 -20.39 6.20
C ASN A 63 -12.95 -21.61 6.72
N ALA A 64 -12.50 -21.58 7.98
CA ALA A 64 -11.63 -22.59 8.58
C ALA A 64 -10.38 -22.92 7.75
N ASP A 65 -9.78 -21.90 7.10
CA ASP A 65 -8.58 -22.05 6.27
C ASP A 65 -7.32 -21.54 6.99
N PRO A 66 -6.44 -22.44 7.48
CA PRO A 66 -5.22 -22.05 8.19
C PRO A 66 -4.07 -21.65 7.25
N THR A 67 -4.21 -21.86 5.94
CA THR A 67 -3.14 -21.59 4.96
C THR A 67 -3.09 -20.12 4.55
N ALA A 68 -4.19 -19.39 4.71
CA ALA A 68 -4.29 -17.96 4.39
C ALA A 68 -3.55 -17.04 5.37
N PHE A 69 -2.98 -17.57 6.46
CA PHE A 69 -2.25 -16.78 7.45
C PHE A 69 -0.75 -16.75 7.15
N ASP A 70 -0.18 -15.54 7.10
CA ASP A 70 1.25 -15.33 6.87
C ASP A 70 2.14 -15.91 7.99
N THR A 71 1.63 -15.94 9.22
CA THR A 71 2.38 -16.43 10.40
C THR A 71 1.50 -17.33 11.25
N PRO A 72 1.67 -18.66 11.16
CA PRO A 72 0.83 -19.63 11.86
C PRO A 72 0.81 -19.50 13.39
N GLY A 73 1.88 -18.96 13.98
CA GLY A 73 1.98 -18.77 15.43
C GLY A 73 0.95 -17.80 16.02
N PHE A 74 0.39 -16.89 15.22
CA PHE A 74 -0.59 -15.90 15.70
C PHE A 74 -2.04 -16.32 15.50
N ILE A 75 -2.31 -17.43 14.81
CA ILE A 75 -3.67 -17.91 14.52
C ILE A 75 -4.48 -18.09 15.81
N ALA A 76 -3.87 -18.68 16.84
CA ALA A 76 -4.51 -18.87 18.14
C ALA A 76 -4.96 -17.55 18.78
N GLY A 77 -4.14 -16.50 18.65
CA GLY A 77 -4.47 -15.16 19.15
C GLY A 77 -5.61 -14.51 18.37
N TYR A 78 -5.61 -14.66 17.05
CA TYR A 78 -6.64 -14.08 16.19
C TYR A 78 -8.01 -14.72 16.41
N VAL A 79 -8.08 -16.05 16.44
CA VAL A 79 -9.34 -16.79 16.69
C VAL A 79 -9.93 -16.42 18.06
N ARG A 80 -9.12 -16.40 19.12
CA ARG A 80 -9.58 -16.05 20.48
C ARG A 80 -10.03 -14.60 20.59
N SER A 81 -9.34 -13.68 19.91
CA SER A 81 -9.71 -12.26 19.93
C SER A 81 -11.02 -12.02 19.19
N TYR A 82 -11.23 -12.71 18.07
CA TYR A 82 -12.48 -12.64 17.33
C TYR A 82 -13.65 -13.28 18.09
N ALA A 83 -13.43 -14.44 18.74
CA ALA A 83 -14.44 -15.06 19.59
C ALA A 83 -14.88 -14.15 20.76
N ARG A 84 -13.93 -13.51 21.47
CA ARG A 84 -14.27 -12.54 22.52
C ARG A 84 -15.08 -11.36 22.00
N TYR A 85 -14.74 -10.88 20.81
CA TYR A 85 -15.45 -9.78 20.18
C TYR A 85 -16.91 -10.13 19.87
N LEU A 86 -17.16 -11.36 19.43
CA LEU A 86 -18.49 -11.90 19.16
C LEU A 86 -19.24 -12.35 20.43
N GLY A 87 -18.66 -12.18 21.62
CA GLY A 87 -19.27 -12.63 22.88
C GLY A 87 -19.27 -14.16 23.06
N MET A 88 -18.43 -14.88 22.34
CA MET A 88 -18.29 -16.34 22.40
C MET A 88 -17.13 -16.76 23.32
N ASP A 89 -17.17 -18.02 23.76
CA ASP A 89 -16.05 -18.60 24.53
C ASP A 89 -14.80 -18.74 23.63
N PRO A 90 -13.69 -18.04 23.95
CA PRO A 90 -12.48 -18.05 23.14
C PRO A 90 -11.78 -19.42 23.10
N ASP A 91 -11.86 -20.20 24.17
CA ASP A 91 -11.14 -21.46 24.27
C ASP A 91 -11.86 -22.54 23.45
N TRP A 92 -13.18 -22.61 23.60
CA TRP A 92 -14.04 -23.46 22.77
C TRP A 92 -13.91 -23.14 21.28
N ALA A 93 -13.91 -21.85 20.92
CA ALA A 93 -13.79 -21.42 19.53
C ALA A 93 -12.45 -21.85 18.91
N PHE A 94 -11.36 -21.72 19.66
CA PHE A 94 -10.04 -22.14 19.19
C PHE A 94 -9.92 -23.66 19.06
N GLU A 95 -10.43 -24.43 20.02
CA GLU A 95 -10.45 -25.90 19.94
C GLU A 95 -11.25 -26.40 18.74
N THR A 96 -12.43 -25.81 18.52
CA THR A 96 -13.30 -26.14 17.39
C THR A 96 -12.63 -25.78 16.06
N PHE A 97 -11.97 -24.61 15.99
CA PHE A 97 -11.20 -24.20 14.82
C PHE A 97 -10.08 -25.22 14.52
N CYS A 98 -9.32 -25.67 15.52
CA CYS A 98 -8.28 -26.68 15.35
C CYS A 98 -8.84 -28.01 14.85
N ALA A 99 -10.00 -28.45 15.36
CA ALA A 99 -10.66 -29.68 14.94
C ALA A 99 -11.16 -29.61 13.49
N GLU A 100 -11.73 -28.48 13.06
CA GLU A 100 -12.30 -28.29 11.72
C GLU A 100 -11.24 -28.01 10.65
N SER A 101 -10.26 -27.16 10.96
CA SER A 101 -9.20 -26.76 10.01
C SER A 101 -8.03 -27.74 9.93
N GLY A 102 -7.93 -28.68 10.88
CA GLY A 102 -6.75 -29.53 11.05
C GLY A 102 -5.49 -28.76 11.49
N PHE A 103 -5.65 -27.52 11.91
CA PHE A 103 -4.56 -26.69 12.38
C PHE A 103 -4.05 -27.18 13.74
N ALA A 104 -2.79 -27.64 13.76
CA ALA A 104 -2.08 -27.94 14.99
C ALA A 104 -1.10 -26.79 15.28
N THR A 105 -1.30 -26.09 16.40
CA THR A 105 -0.30 -25.16 16.92
C THR A 105 1.00 -25.92 17.19
N ALA A 106 2.05 -25.58 16.43
CA ALA A 106 3.43 -25.90 16.80
C ALA A 106 3.82 -25.05 18.02
N HIS A 107 3.24 -25.34 19.18
CA HIS A 107 3.56 -24.67 20.44
C HIS A 107 4.48 -25.55 21.27
N GLY A 108 5.69 -25.04 21.53
CA GLY A 108 6.54 -25.41 22.67
C GLY A 108 5.95 -24.95 24.01
N MET A 109 4.62 -24.98 24.14
CA MET A 109 3.82 -24.47 25.26
C MET A 109 2.53 -25.31 25.44
N SER A 110 2.62 -26.63 25.24
CA SER A 110 1.64 -27.57 25.78
C SER A 110 2.04 -27.97 27.21
N ASP A 111 1.08 -28.38 28.05
CA ASP A 111 1.25 -28.70 29.48
C ASP A 111 2.36 -29.72 29.82
N ALA A 112 2.95 -30.38 28.83
CA ALA A 112 4.19 -31.15 28.96
C ALA A 112 5.46 -30.28 29.16
N ALA A 113 5.38 -28.96 29.02
CA ALA A 113 6.45 -28.00 29.22
C ALA A 113 6.20 -27.04 30.40
N SER A 114 5.27 -27.36 31.30
CA SER A 114 5.05 -26.58 32.52
C SER A 114 6.11 -26.92 33.59
N THR A 115 7.04 -25.99 33.77
CA THR A 115 7.77 -25.69 35.02
C THR A 115 7.98 -26.85 36.02
N VAL A 116 9.01 -27.68 35.82
CA VAL A 116 9.64 -28.34 36.96
C VAL A 116 10.48 -27.30 37.69
N LYS A 117 9.84 -26.69 38.69
CA LYS A 117 10.49 -26.05 39.84
C LYS A 117 11.68 -26.91 40.25
N ALA A 118 12.89 -26.37 40.08
CA ALA A 118 14.13 -26.99 40.49
C ALA A 118 14.08 -27.30 42.00
N ARG A 119 13.68 -28.53 42.32
CA ARG A 119 13.85 -29.13 43.63
C ARG A 119 14.85 -30.27 43.45
N GLU A 120 16.10 -29.88 43.64
CA GLU A 120 17.14 -30.64 44.35
C GLU A 120 16.85 -32.13 44.58
N ARG A 121 17.54 -32.98 43.81
CA ARG A 121 18.23 -34.22 44.24
C ARG A 121 18.88 -34.86 43.01
N GLU A 122 20.19 -34.76 42.91
CA GLU A 122 21.15 -35.78 43.38
C GLU A 122 21.53 -36.70 42.21
N VAL A 123 22.58 -36.30 41.48
CA VAL A 123 23.31 -37.18 40.57
C VAL A 123 24.78 -37.15 40.96
N VAL A 124 25.15 -38.19 41.71
CA VAL A 124 26.37 -38.98 41.63
C VAL A 124 27.62 -38.25 41.11
N ARG A 125 28.47 -37.93 42.09
CA ARG A 125 29.92 -37.70 42.06
C ARG A 125 30.65 -38.48 40.95
N LYS A 126 31.19 -37.77 39.96
CA LYS A 126 32.38 -38.20 39.20
C LYS A 126 33.45 -37.12 39.28
N GLN A 127 34.67 -37.58 39.49
CA GLN A 127 35.79 -36.87 40.08
C GLN A 127 36.20 -35.60 39.35
N GLN A 128 36.54 -34.62 40.16
CA GLN A 128 37.18 -33.37 39.81
C GLN A 128 38.62 -33.41 40.33
N SER A 129 39.57 -33.33 39.41
CA SER A 129 40.98 -32.92 39.58
C SER A 129 41.53 -32.92 38.15
N ASP A 130 41.62 -31.79 37.43
CA ASP A 130 42.64 -30.76 37.68
C ASP A 130 42.33 -29.38 37.05
N GLU A 131 41.15 -29.16 36.47
CA GLU A 131 40.97 -27.97 35.60
C GLU A 131 40.52 -26.67 36.29
N ARG A 132 40.20 -26.71 37.60
CA ARG A 132 39.77 -25.50 38.34
C ARG A 132 40.90 -24.50 38.64
N PHE A 133 42.16 -24.88 38.43
CA PHE A 133 43.31 -23.99 38.63
C PHE A 133 43.80 -23.33 37.34
N LEU A 134 43.23 -23.68 36.18
CA LEU A 134 43.61 -23.11 34.88
C LEU A 134 42.59 -22.13 34.30
N SER A 135 41.41 -21.98 34.91
CA SER A 135 40.49 -20.89 34.55
C SER A 135 40.95 -19.59 35.21
N ALA A 136 41.85 -18.88 34.52
CA ALA A 136 42.25 -17.52 34.88
C ALA A 136 41.01 -16.61 34.93
N THR A 137 40.70 -16.15 36.14
CA THR A 137 39.65 -15.19 36.46
C THR A 137 40.08 -13.81 35.98
N THR A 138 39.81 -13.46 34.73
CA THR A 138 39.77 -12.06 34.28
C THR A 138 38.44 -11.80 33.55
N PRO A 139 37.60 -10.85 34.01
CA PRO A 139 36.25 -10.66 33.44
C PRO A 139 36.21 -9.94 32.08
N PHE A 140 37.36 -9.59 31.49
CA PHE A 140 37.42 -8.59 30.41
C PHE A 140 38.23 -9.01 29.17
N THR A 141 38.44 -10.30 28.94
CA THR A 141 38.97 -10.76 27.64
C THR A 141 37.84 -11.34 26.79
N PRO A 142 37.51 -10.74 25.62
CA PRO A 142 36.54 -11.33 24.73
C PRO A 142 37.08 -12.70 24.28
N ARG A 143 36.35 -13.77 24.63
CA ARG A 143 36.63 -15.11 24.10
C ARG A 143 36.36 -15.05 22.60
N GLY A 144 37.41 -15.22 21.79
CA GLY A 144 37.25 -15.38 20.35
C GLY A 144 36.35 -16.58 20.09
N GLU A 145 35.19 -16.34 19.50
CA GLU A 145 34.29 -17.40 19.04
C GLU A 145 35.05 -18.28 18.04
N GLY A 146 34.98 -19.60 18.21
CA GLY A 146 35.53 -20.52 17.23
C GLY A 146 34.80 -20.35 15.89
N LEU A 147 35.55 -20.32 14.77
CA LEU A 147 35.01 -20.08 13.42
C LEU A 147 33.83 -20.97 13.04
N PHE A 148 33.72 -22.16 13.64
CA PHE A 148 32.65 -23.13 13.40
C PHE A 148 31.37 -22.86 14.21
N SER A 149 31.39 -21.95 15.20
CA SER A 149 30.19 -21.58 15.97
C SER A 149 29.27 -20.60 15.24
N ARG A 150 29.79 -19.92 14.21
CA ARG A 150 29.03 -19.00 13.35
C ARG A 150 28.32 -19.70 12.19
N ILE A 151 28.55 -21.00 12.02
CA ILE A 151 27.93 -21.78 10.96
C ILE A 151 26.61 -22.31 11.48
N GLU A 152 25.56 -21.52 11.31
CA GLU A 152 24.20 -21.94 11.61
C GLU A 152 23.77 -23.03 10.62
N PRO A 153 23.27 -24.19 11.08
CA PRO A 153 22.87 -25.28 10.19
C PRO A 153 21.73 -24.88 9.22
N GLY A 154 20.97 -23.83 9.51
CA GLY A 154 19.95 -23.27 8.61
C GLY A 154 20.51 -22.55 7.39
N ALA A 155 21.74 -22.02 7.44
CA ALA A 155 22.36 -21.26 6.35
C ALA A 155 22.79 -22.15 5.16
N PHE A 156 22.93 -23.46 5.36
CA PHE A 156 23.28 -24.38 4.28
C PHE A 156 22.19 -24.47 3.20
N GLY A 157 20.92 -24.25 3.56
CA GLY A 157 19.82 -24.26 2.60
C GLY A 157 19.90 -23.10 1.60
N SER A 158 20.16 -21.88 2.09
CA SER A 158 20.26 -20.70 1.23
C SER A 158 21.50 -20.75 0.33
N VAL A 159 22.62 -21.27 0.84
CA VAL A 159 23.84 -21.50 0.05
C VAL A 159 23.59 -22.52 -1.06
N LEU A 160 22.85 -23.60 -0.80
CA LEU A 160 22.52 -24.60 -1.81
C LEU A 160 21.62 -24.01 -2.91
N VAL A 161 20.62 -23.21 -2.55
CA VAL A 161 19.76 -22.49 -3.50
C VAL A 161 20.57 -21.50 -4.34
N LEU A 162 21.49 -20.76 -3.74
CA LEU A 162 22.38 -19.83 -4.45
C LEU A 162 23.27 -20.57 -5.46
N VAL A 163 23.86 -21.71 -5.06
CA VAL A 163 24.67 -22.53 -5.97
C VAL A 163 23.83 -23.08 -7.12
N ALA A 164 22.60 -23.54 -6.84
CA ALA A 164 21.68 -24.01 -7.88
C ALA A 164 21.31 -22.89 -8.88
N LEU A 165 21.07 -21.67 -8.37
CA LEU A 165 20.72 -20.51 -9.19
C LEU A 165 21.90 -20.05 -10.06
N ILE A 166 23.11 -20.00 -9.49
CA ILE A 166 24.34 -19.69 -10.24
C ILE A 166 24.60 -20.76 -11.30
N GLY A 167 24.43 -22.04 -10.98
CA GLY A 167 24.56 -23.14 -11.92
C GLY A 167 23.54 -23.06 -13.06
N GLY A 168 22.29 -22.76 -12.75
CA GLY A 168 21.22 -22.60 -13.74
C GLY A 168 21.47 -21.42 -14.69
N LEU A 169 21.85 -20.26 -14.16
CA LEU A 169 22.20 -19.09 -14.98
C LEU A 169 23.46 -19.32 -15.82
N GLY A 170 24.48 -19.95 -15.24
CA GLY A 170 25.72 -20.30 -15.96
C GLY A 170 25.46 -21.28 -17.09
N TYR A 171 24.65 -22.32 -16.84
CA TYR A 171 24.24 -23.28 -17.87
C TYR A 171 23.39 -22.61 -18.95
N GLY A 172 22.42 -21.76 -18.56
CA GLY A 172 21.63 -20.96 -19.49
C GLY A 172 22.51 -20.09 -20.40
N GLY A 173 23.43 -19.33 -19.82
CA GLY A 173 24.37 -18.51 -20.58
C GLY A 173 25.26 -19.32 -21.51
N TRP A 174 25.77 -20.47 -21.06
CA TRP A 174 26.60 -21.35 -21.89
C TRP A 174 25.83 -21.93 -23.07
N THR A 175 24.59 -22.38 -22.86
CA THR A 175 23.74 -22.93 -23.93
C THR A 175 23.40 -21.89 -25.00
N VAL A 176 23.10 -20.65 -24.60
CA VAL A 176 22.87 -19.55 -25.54
C VAL A 176 24.12 -19.26 -26.36
N LEU A 177 25.30 -19.25 -25.73
CA LEU A 177 26.56 -19.01 -26.44
C LEU A 177 26.86 -20.10 -27.47
N GLN A 178 26.54 -21.36 -27.15
CA GLN A 178 26.65 -22.47 -28.11
C GLN A 178 25.67 -22.33 -29.27
N GLU A 179 24.44 -21.88 -29.03
CA GLU A 179 23.44 -21.72 -30.09
C GLU A 179 23.79 -20.54 -31.02
N VAL A 180 24.32 -19.44 -30.48
CA VAL A 180 24.80 -18.29 -31.30
C VAL A 180 26.04 -18.65 -32.11
N GLN A 181 26.91 -19.52 -31.60
CA GLN A 181 28.07 -20.03 -32.35
C GLN A 181 27.70 -21.06 -33.42
N ARG A 182 26.47 -21.60 -33.41
CA ARG A 182 25.91 -22.30 -34.58
C ARG A 182 25.50 -21.27 -35.61
N VAL A 183 26.49 -20.57 -36.15
CA VAL A 183 26.37 -19.82 -37.39
C VAL A 183 25.89 -20.80 -38.44
N GLN A 184 24.62 -20.71 -38.81
CA GLN A 184 24.07 -21.36 -39.98
C GLN A 184 24.84 -20.78 -41.17
N MET A 185 25.91 -21.46 -41.57
CA MET A 185 26.48 -21.32 -42.90
C MET A 185 25.36 -21.74 -43.85
N ALA A 186 24.57 -20.79 -44.34
CA ALA A 186 23.74 -21.02 -45.49
C ALA A 186 24.67 -21.58 -46.58
N PRO A 187 24.43 -22.79 -47.11
CA PRO A 187 25.22 -23.32 -48.20
C PRO A 187 25.24 -22.27 -49.30
N VAL A 188 26.42 -21.73 -49.60
CA VAL A 188 26.57 -20.79 -50.70
C VAL A 188 26.11 -21.53 -51.94
N GLU A 189 25.01 -21.06 -52.54
CA GLU A 189 24.53 -21.49 -53.84
C GLU A 189 25.63 -21.21 -54.87
N ARG A 190 26.53 -22.18 -55.07
CA ARG A 190 27.26 -22.28 -56.33
C ARG A 190 26.28 -22.87 -57.33
N THR A 191 25.57 -22.03 -58.07
CA THR A 191 24.88 -22.45 -59.28
C THR A 191 25.93 -22.85 -60.32
N PRO A 192 26.05 -24.13 -60.72
CA PRO A 192 26.85 -24.47 -61.88
C PRO A 192 26.20 -23.83 -63.10
N THR A 193 26.91 -22.92 -63.76
CA THR A 193 26.51 -22.31 -65.02
C THR A 193 26.37 -23.41 -66.08
N VAL A 194 25.13 -23.87 -66.32
CA VAL A 194 24.77 -24.67 -67.48
C VAL A 194 24.10 -23.74 -68.47
N VAL A 195 24.84 -23.40 -69.52
CA VAL A 195 24.35 -22.63 -70.67
C VAL A 195 23.37 -23.49 -71.45
N THR A 196 22.09 -23.17 -71.40
CA THR A 196 21.14 -23.46 -72.49
C THR A 196 20.03 -22.40 -72.50
N ASP A 197 20.17 -21.43 -73.40
CA ASP A 197 19.10 -20.56 -73.87
C ASP A 197 18.03 -21.39 -74.59
N ILE A 198 16.83 -21.52 -74.01
CA ILE A 198 15.61 -21.80 -74.76
C ILE A 198 14.50 -20.98 -74.10
N ASP A 199 14.13 -19.89 -74.78
CA ASP A 199 12.97 -19.05 -74.51
C ASP A 199 11.73 -19.62 -75.22
N PRO A 200 10.72 -20.14 -74.51
CA PRO A 200 9.47 -20.59 -75.10
C PRO A 200 8.36 -19.52 -75.08
N LEU A 201 8.68 -18.22 -75.07
CA LEU A 201 7.70 -17.15 -75.36
C LEU A 201 7.51 -16.87 -76.86
N ALA A 202 7.92 -17.79 -77.74
CA ALA A 202 7.54 -17.78 -79.14
C ALA A 202 6.18 -18.48 -79.37
N GLY A 203 5.10 -17.82 -78.94
CA GLY A 203 3.81 -17.91 -79.62
C GLY A 203 2.73 -18.78 -78.99
N ALA A 204 1.87 -18.17 -78.18
CA ALA A 204 0.44 -18.50 -78.15
C ALA A 204 -0.35 -17.39 -77.46
N ARG A 205 -0.58 -16.29 -78.19
CA ARG A 205 -1.68 -15.37 -77.92
C ARG A 205 -2.95 -16.04 -78.47
N ALA A 206 -3.78 -16.60 -77.58
CA ALA A 206 -5.12 -17.05 -77.96
C ALA A 206 -6.11 -15.89 -77.77
N PRO A 207 -6.87 -15.50 -78.82
CA PRO A 207 -7.97 -14.56 -78.72
C PRO A 207 -9.28 -15.30 -78.35
N GLY A 208 -10.14 -14.64 -77.59
CA GLY A 208 -11.57 -14.95 -77.51
C GLY A 208 -11.95 -16.09 -76.57
N ALA A 209 -12.32 -15.74 -75.34
CA ALA A 209 -13.43 -16.40 -74.66
C ALA A 209 -14.56 -15.36 -74.60
N GLU A 210 -15.58 -15.61 -75.42
CA GLU A 210 -16.78 -14.81 -75.56
C GLU A 210 -17.46 -14.61 -74.21
N ALA A 211 -17.94 -13.39 -73.99
CA ALA A 211 -18.94 -13.11 -72.98
C ALA A 211 -20.18 -13.96 -73.26
N VAL A 212 -20.35 -15.02 -72.48
CA VAL A 212 -21.67 -15.62 -72.29
C VAL A 212 -22.44 -14.66 -71.40
N ALA A 213 -23.45 -14.02 -71.97
CA ALA A 213 -24.30 -13.07 -71.27
C ALA A 213 -24.95 -13.74 -70.05
N GLY A 214 -24.74 -13.14 -68.87
CA GLY A 214 -25.65 -13.29 -67.73
C GLY A 214 -25.08 -13.79 -66.40
N PHE A 215 -23.77 -14.06 -66.28
CA PHE A 215 -23.21 -14.41 -64.96
C PHE A 215 -21.84 -13.78 -64.74
N ASP A 216 -21.84 -12.70 -63.95
CA ASP A 216 -20.63 -12.07 -63.42
C ASP A 216 -20.32 -12.73 -62.07
N GLY A 217 -19.35 -13.64 -62.05
CA GLY A 217 -18.95 -14.33 -60.81
C GLY A 217 -18.25 -13.34 -59.87
N PRO A 218 -18.40 -13.47 -58.54
CA PRO A 218 -17.76 -12.55 -57.62
C PRO A 218 -16.24 -12.57 -57.83
N SER A 219 -15.67 -11.39 -58.08
CA SER A 219 -14.22 -11.25 -58.19
C SER A 219 -13.57 -11.73 -56.89
N PRO A 220 -12.32 -12.24 -56.94
CA PRO A 220 -11.59 -12.64 -55.73
C PRO A 220 -11.52 -11.52 -54.68
N GLU A 221 -11.52 -10.26 -55.12
CA GLU A 221 -11.61 -9.08 -54.25
C GLU A 221 -12.98 -8.91 -53.57
N ALA A 222 -14.07 -9.32 -54.23
CA ALA A 222 -15.41 -9.31 -53.65
C ALA A 222 -15.57 -10.39 -52.57
N LEU A 223 -14.94 -11.55 -52.76
CA LEU A 223 -14.89 -12.60 -51.75
C LEU A 223 -14.02 -12.19 -50.55
N ASP A 224 -12.87 -11.55 -50.78
CA ASP A 224 -11.99 -11.08 -49.71
C ASP A 224 -12.66 -10.03 -48.80
N ARG A 225 -13.52 -9.15 -49.36
CA ARG A 225 -14.33 -8.22 -48.55
C ARG A 225 -15.35 -8.90 -47.65
N LEU A 226 -15.88 -10.06 -48.05
CA LEU A 226 -16.90 -10.78 -47.29
C LEU A 226 -16.32 -11.50 -46.06
N TYR A 227 -15.05 -11.89 -46.13
CA TYR A 227 -14.33 -12.57 -45.04
C TYR A 227 -13.46 -11.65 -44.20
N ARG A 228 -13.32 -10.37 -44.57
CA ARG A 228 -12.61 -9.38 -43.78
C ARG A 228 -13.47 -9.01 -42.57
N PRO A 229 -12.95 -9.08 -41.33
CA PRO A 229 -13.68 -8.64 -40.15
C PRO A 229 -14.03 -7.16 -40.29
N GLU A 230 -15.31 -6.81 -40.10
CA GLU A 230 -15.75 -5.42 -40.07
C GLU A 230 -14.98 -4.67 -38.98
N ALA A 231 -14.40 -3.53 -39.36
CA ALA A 231 -13.73 -2.67 -38.40
C ALA A 231 -14.77 -2.15 -37.40
N LEU A 232 -14.53 -2.40 -36.12
CA LEU A 232 -15.40 -1.98 -35.03
C LEU A 232 -15.54 -0.45 -35.07
N ASP A 233 -16.79 0.04 -35.19
CA ASP A 233 -17.07 1.47 -35.07
C ASP A 233 -16.77 1.94 -33.64
N VAL A 234 -15.56 2.47 -33.47
CA VAL A 234 -15.14 3.09 -32.21
C VAL A 234 -15.88 4.43 -32.13
N PRO A 235 -16.64 4.70 -31.04
CA PRO A 235 -17.34 5.97 -30.91
C PRO A 235 -16.31 7.12 -30.96
N VAL A 236 -16.52 8.04 -31.90
CA VAL A 236 -15.72 9.25 -32.02
C VAL A 236 -16.06 10.14 -30.82
N MET A 237 -15.18 10.15 -29.83
CA MET A 237 -15.33 10.99 -28.65
C MET A 237 -15.02 12.44 -29.05
N VAL A 238 -16.07 13.22 -29.32
CA VAL A 238 -15.97 14.67 -29.43
C VAL A 238 -16.12 15.25 -28.03
N ALA A 239 -15.14 16.06 -27.60
CA ALA A 239 -15.24 16.76 -26.33
C ALA A 239 -16.49 17.67 -26.37
N ARG A 240 -17.44 17.40 -25.47
CA ARG A 240 -18.68 18.18 -25.34
C ARG A 240 -18.38 19.63 -24.94
N ASP A 241 -17.37 19.80 -24.10
CA ASP A 241 -16.98 21.08 -23.53
C ASP A 241 -15.54 21.43 -23.97
N GLY A 242 -15.27 22.73 -24.09
CA GLY A 242 -13.94 23.24 -24.41
C GLY A 242 -12.91 22.96 -23.32
N PRO A 243 -11.64 23.37 -23.51
CA PRO A 243 -10.59 23.19 -22.49
C PRO A 243 -11.03 23.78 -21.15
N ILE A 244 -10.74 23.08 -20.05
CA ILE A 244 -11.07 23.54 -18.68
C ILE A 244 -10.49 24.94 -18.39
N SER A 245 -9.41 25.33 -19.08
CA SER A 245 -8.80 26.66 -18.96
C SER A 245 -9.69 27.83 -19.40
N THR A 246 -10.79 27.57 -20.14
CA THR A 246 -11.76 28.61 -20.52
C THR A 246 -12.87 28.81 -19.49
N LEU A 247 -12.92 27.98 -18.44
CA LEU A 247 -13.92 28.10 -17.39
C LEU A 247 -13.46 29.14 -16.37
N ASP A 248 -14.26 30.19 -16.19
CA ASP A 248 -14.03 31.23 -15.18
C ASP A 248 -14.83 30.88 -13.92
N ALA A 249 -14.12 30.43 -12.88
CA ALA A 249 -14.72 30.04 -11.60
C ALA A 249 -15.39 31.23 -10.87
N ALA A 250 -15.00 32.47 -11.18
CA ALA A 250 -15.63 33.67 -10.63
C ALA A 250 -16.96 34.00 -11.33
N ARG A 251 -17.28 33.33 -12.44
CA ARG A 251 -18.46 33.62 -13.25
C ARG A 251 -19.48 32.48 -13.27
N VAL A 252 -19.05 31.26 -12.97
CA VAL A 252 -19.89 30.06 -13.01
C VAL A 252 -19.64 29.21 -11.77
N GLY A 253 -20.60 29.21 -10.84
CA GLY A 253 -20.56 28.38 -9.63
C GLY A 253 -21.46 28.93 -8.53
N ALA A 254 -21.77 28.11 -7.52
CA ALA A 254 -22.56 28.51 -6.35
C ALA A 254 -21.78 29.40 -5.34
N LEU A 255 -20.52 29.72 -5.65
CA LEU A 255 -19.58 30.45 -4.79
C LEU A 255 -19.11 31.77 -5.44
N VAL A 256 -19.84 32.26 -6.44
CA VAL A 256 -19.53 33.58 -7.03
C VAL A 256 -19.70 34.63 -5.93
N PRO A 257 -18.68 35.49 -5.67
CA PRO A 257 -18.83 36.58 -4.73
C PRO A 257 -19.84 37.56 -5.30
N GLU A 258 -21.02 37.64 -4.68
CA GLU A 258 -22.02 38.66 -4.97
C GLU A 258 -21.42 40.00 -4.54
N VAL A 259 -20.84 40.74 -5.49
CA VAL A 259 -20.38 42.10 -5.25
C VAL A 259 -21.61 42.98 -5.09
N ASP A 260 -21.94 43.23 -3.82
CA ASP A 260 -22.96 44.19 -3.40
C ASP A 260 -22.61 45.58 -3.96
N THR A 261 -23.30 45.97 -5.04
CA THR A 261 -23.16 47.29 -5.65
C THR A 261 -24.27 48.19 -5.12
N GLY A 262 -24.00 48.84 -3.99
CA GLY A 262 -24.74 50.02 -3.56
C GLY A 262 -24.61 51.18 -4.56
N PRO A 263 -25.57 52.10 -4.62
CA PRO A 263 -25.70 53.05 -5.72
C PRO A 263 -24.74 54.24 -5.57
N ILE A 264 -23.81 54.41 -6.50
CA ILE A 264 -23.03 55.64 -6.65
C ILE A 264 -22.98 56.04 -8.13
N ASP A 265 -23.28 57.32 -8.36
CA ASP A 265 -23.46 58.06 -9.62
C ASP A 265 -22.26 58.04 -10.61
N PRO A 266 -22.47 58.45 -11.89
CA PRO A 266 -21.59 58.05 -13.00
C PRO A 266 -20.55 59.09 -13.46
N ALA A 267 -19.55 58.55 -14.20
CA ALA A 267 -18.73 59.14 -15.28
C ALA A 267 -17.41 59.88 -14.91
N PRO A 268 -16.50 60.12 -15.88
CA PRO A 268 -16.00 59.27 -16.98
C PRO A 268 -14.46 59.35 -17.21
N ASP A 269 -13.86 58.39 -17.96
CA ASP A 269 -12.93 58.57 -19.12
C ASP A 269 -12.07 57.30 -19.39
N LEU A 270 -12.21 56.67 -20.56
CA LEU A 270 -11.26 56.63 -21.71
C LEU A 270 -9.96 55.84 -21.44
N ALA A 271 -9.44 54.92 -22.25
CA ALA A 271 -9.69 54.32 -23.57
C ALA A 271 -8.83 53.00 -23.58
N LEU A 272 -8.99 51.97 -24.41
CA LEU A 272 -8.75 51.95 -25.86
C LEU A 272 -8.95 50.50 -26.38
N ALA A 273 -9.74 50.38 -27.45
CA ALA A 273 -9.65 49.49 -28.62
C ALA A 273 -9.43 47.96 -28.52
N ASP A 274 -10.43 47.25 -29.06
CA ASP A 274 -10.36 46.38 -30.26
C ASP A 274 -10.72 44.89 -30.05
N ALA A 275 -11.90 44.52 -30.56
CA ALA A 275 -12.13 43.40 -31.48
C ALA A 275 -13.58 42.91 -31.34
N ALA A 276 -14.39 43.29 -32.32
CA ALA A 276 -15.74 42.81 -32.51
C ALA A 276 -15.74 41.33 -32.95
N ALA A 277 -16.51 40.49 -32.26
CA ALA A 277 -17.17 39.33 -32.87
C ALA A 277 -18.29 38.77 -31.97
N ALA A 278 -19.50 38.79 -32.53
CA ALA A 278 -20.61 37.87 -32.29
C ALA A 278 -21.10 37.65 -30.84
N ARG A 279 -22.15 38.41 -30.50
CA ARG A 279 -23.16 37.99 -29.51
C ARG A 279 -24.04 36.90 -30.13
N PRO A 280 -24.44 35.88 -29.37
CA PRO A 280 -25.76 35.28 -29.51
C PRO A 280 -26.63 35.64 -28.31
N ASP A 281 -27.83 36.13 -28.61
CA ASP A 281 -28.91 36.38 -27.67
C ASP A 281 -29.31 35.08 -26.96
N VAL A 282 -29.31 35.09 -25.62
CA VAL A 282 -30.00 34.10 -24.80
C VAL A 282 -31.15 34.80 -24.05
N PRO A 283 -32.39 34.31 -24.16
CA PRO A 283 -33.53 34.96 -23.51
C PRO A 283 -33.48 34.76 -22.00
N ALA A 284 -33.68 35.86 -21.28
CA ALA A 284 -33.81 35.88 -19.83
C ALA A 284 -35.02 35.04 -19.39
N LEU A 285 -34.77 34.02 -18.59
CA LEU A 285 -35.79 33.29 -17.83
C LEU A 285 -35.83 33.85 -16.42
N ASP A 286 -37.00 34.36 -16.04
CA ASP A 286 -37.37 34.80 -14.70
C ASP A 286 -36.97 33.76 -13.64
N ALA A 287 -36.20 34.20 -12.63
CA ALA A 287 -36.03 33.50 -11.37
C ALA A 287 -36.87 34.20 -10.29
N PRO A 288 -37.68 33.47 -9.50
CA PRO A 288 -38.51 34.08 -8.48
C PRO A 288 -37.68 34.48 -7.26
N ALA A 289 -37.95 35.69 -6.76
CA ALA A 289 -37.46 36.18 -5.48
C ALA A 289 -37.94 35.26 -4.34
N SER A 290 -37.00 34.78 -3.54
CA SER A 290 -37.25 34.30 -2.17
C SER A 290 -36.01 34.58 -1.34
N GLY A 291 -36.09 35.66 -0.56
CA GLY A 291 -35.09 36.02 0.43
C GLY A 291 -35.11 35.04 1.59
N VAL A 292 -33.95 34.42 1.83
CA VAL A 292 -33.58 33.84 3.13
C VAL A 292 -32.18 34.35 3.42
N PRO A 293 -31.93 35.05 4.55
CA PRO A 293 -30.59 35.52 4.85
C PRO A 293 -29.71 34.32 5.20
N ALA A 294 -28.67 34.10 4.39
CA ALA A 294 -27.61 33.16 4.68
C ALA A 294 -26.82 33.67 5.89
N SER A 295 -27.03 33.05 7.05
CA SER A 295 -26.14 33.23 8.18
C SER A 295 -24.82 32.55 7.83
N GLY A 296 -23.80 33.33 7.54
CA GLY A 296 -22.43 32.85 7.40
C GLY A 296 -21.99 32.23 8.73
N VAL A 297 -21.56 30.98 8.69
CA VAL A 297 -20.94 30.31 9.83
C VAL A 297 -19.61 31.02 10.10
N GLN A 298 -19.53 31.77 11.20
CA GLN A 298 -18.27 32.31 11.69
C GLN A 298 -17.71 31.38 12.76
N VAL A 299 -16.45 30.99 12.60
CA VAL A 299 -15.69 30.24 13.61
C VAL A 299 -15.32 31.22 14.72
N THR A 300 -15.92 31.05 15.90
CA THR A 300 -15.76 31.93 17.07
C THR A 300 -14.61 31.53 17.98
N GLU A 301 -13.74 30.63 17.53
CA GLU A 301 -12.66 30.05 18.34
C GLU A 301 -11.31 30.59 17.86
N ASP A 302 -10.50 31.08 18.80
CA ASP A 302 -9.17 31.60 18.53
C ASP A 302 -8.28 30.49 17.93
N PRO A 303 -7.47 30.78 16.89
CA PRO A 303 -6.65 29.76 16.24
C PRO A 303 -5.63 29.19 17.24
N MET A 304 -5.60 27.86 17.35
CA MET A 304 -4.62 27.15 18.17
C MET A 304 -3.19 27.47 17.70
N PRO A 305 -2.21 27.66 18.62
CA PRO A 305 -0.82 27.91 18.27
C PRO A 305 -0.26 26.81 17.37
N GLY A 306 0.25 27.17 16.20
CA GLY A 306 0.76 26.23 15.22
C GLY A 306 2.03 25.52 15.70
N VAL A 307 2.03 24.19 15.69
CA VAL A 307 3.22 23.36 15.92
C VAL A 307 3.83 22.96 14.59
N GLN A 308 5.14 23.15 14.44
CA GLN A 308 5.88 22.72 13.26
C GLN A 308 7.05 21.81 13.63
N LEU A 309 7.34 20.85 12.77
CA LEU A 309 8.53 20.01 12.85
C LEU A 309 9.61 20.59 11.94
N VAL A 310 10.82 20.75 12.45
CA VAL A 310 11.97 21.27 11.71
C VAL A 310 13.09 20.25 11.77
N ALA A 311 13.48 19.69 10.63
CA ALA A 311 14.56 18.72 10.54
C ALA A 311 15.89 19.42 10.29
N VAL A 312 16.86 19.24 11.18
CA VAL A 312 18.23 19.77 11.02
C VAL A 312 19.16 18.77 10.32
N ARG A 313 18.77 17.49 10.28
CA ARG A 313 19.48 16.39 9.61
C ARG A 313 18.47 15.34 9.13
N PRO A 314 18.85 14.42 8.23
CA PRO A 314 17.97 13.35 7.77
C PRO A 314 17.41 12.52 8.94
N ALA A 315 16.09 12.47 9.06
CA ALA A 315 15.37 11.69 10.07
C ALA A 315 14.08 11.12 9.49
N TRP A 316 13.82 9.84 9.73
CA TRP A 316 12.51 9.27 9.43
C TRP A 316 11.49 9.73 10.47
N VAL A 317 10.38 10.30 9.99
CA VAL A 317 9.32 10.91 10.78
C VAL A 317 7.98 10.32 10.37
N ARG A 318 7.16 9.98 11.36
CA ARG A 318 5.75 9.60 11.17
C ARG A 318 4.87 10.38 12.16
N VAL A 319 3.90 11.12 11.64
CA VAL A 319 2.87 11.82 12.39
C VAL A 319 1.54 11.09 12.20
N ARG A 320 0.85 10.81 13.31
CA ARG A 320 -0.46 10.16 13.34
C ARG A 320 -1.48 11.06 14.03
N ALA A 321 -2.64 11.22 13.44
CA ALA A 321 -3.80 11.80 14.09
C ALA A 321 -4.23 10.94 15.29
N ALA A 322 -5.07 11.50 16.17
CA ALA A 322 -5.59 10.80 17.34
C ALA A 322 -6.41 9.55 17.00
N ASP A 323 -7.08 9.55 15.84
CA ASP A 323 -7.80 8.39 15.30
C ASP A 323 -6.89 7.26 14.78
N GLY A 324 -5.58 7.50 14.75
CA GLY A 324 -4.54 6.59 14.26
C GLY A 324 -4.24 6.72 12.77
N THR A 325 -4.90 7.62 12.04
CA THR A 325 -4.62 7.94 10.64
C THR A 325 -3.22 8.54 10.52
N VAL A 326 -2.43 8.07 9.55
CA VAL A 326 -1.10 8.63 9.29
C VAL A 326 -1.28 9.91 8.48
N ILE A 327 -1.00 11.06 9.12
CA ILE A 327 -1.06 12.39 8.48
C ILE A 327 0.18 12.59 7.61
N TYR A 328 1.34 12.18 8.13
CA TYR A 328 2.62 12.38 7.45
C TYR A 328 3.56 11.22 7.75
N GLU A 329 4.24 10.71 6.73
CA GLU A 329 5.29 9.71 6.87
C GLU A 329 6.34 9.89 5.77
N ALA A 330 7.54 10.31 6.15
CA ALA A 330 8.64 10.51 5.22
C ALA A 330 10.00 10.51 5.95
N ILE A 331 11.07 10.52 5.17
CA ILE A 331 12.39 10.92 5.66
C ILE A 331 12.48 12.44 5.45
N MET A 332 12.44 13.20 6.55
CA MET A 332 12.68 14.65 6.52
C MET A 332 14.18 14.90 6.42
N ASN A 333 14.59 15.66 5.42
CA ASN A 333 15.97 16.07 5.19
C ASN A 333 16.28 17.37 5.93
N LYS A 334 17.57 17.76 5.97
CA LYS A 334 17.98 19.03 6.56
C LYS A 334 17.25 20.19 5.87
N GLY A 335 16.56 20.99 6.67
CA GLY A 335 15.77 22.15 6.24
C GLY A 335 14.31 21.86 5.92
N ASP A 336 13.90 20.58 5.92
CA ASP A 336 12.48 20.25 5.73
C ASP A 336 11.69 20.72 6.96
N VAL A 337 10.56 21.38 6.69
CA VAL A 337 9.60 21.83 7.69
C VAL A 337 8.27 21.16 7.41
N PHE A 338 7.58 20.72 8.46
CA PHE A 338 6.24 20.17 8.37
C PHE A 338 5.31 20.86 9.37
N ASP A 339 4.29 21.53 8.85
CA ASP A 339 3.20 22.11 9.64
C ASP A 339 2.26 21.02 10.14
N VAL A 340 2.12 20.90 11.46
CA VAL A 340 1.22 19.93 12.07
C VAL A 340 -0.21 20.47 12.04
N PRO A 341 -1.15 19.76 11.41
CA PRO A 341 -2.56 20.17 11.42
C PRO A 341 -3.09 20.30 12.85
N GLN A 342 -3.72 21.43 13.14
CA GLN A 342 -4.36 21.68 14.43
C GLN A 342 -5.71 20.96 14.46
N THR A 343 -5.81 19.93 15.31
CA THR A 343 -7.02 19.15 15.54
C THR A 343 -7.39 19.19 17.03
N GLU A 344 -8.66 18.95 17.35
CA GLU A 344 -9.16 18.95 18.74
C GLU A 344 -8.33 18.03 19.65
N ASP A 345 -8.06 16.80 19.18
CA ASP A 345 -7.12 15.89 19.81
C ASP A 345 -5.71 16.03 19.18
N PRO A 346 -4.63 16.06 19.98
CA PRO A 346 -3.29 16.27 19.45
C PRO A 346 -2.76 15.05 18.67
N ALA A 347 -2.11 15.33 17.55
CA ALA A 347 -1.40 14.31 16.80
C ALA A 347 -0.22 13.74 17.60
N THR A 348 0.17 12.51 17.28
CA THR A 348 1.32 11.82 17.89
C THR A 348 2.44 11.63 16.89
N LEU A 349 3.66 11.79 17.37
CA LEU A 349 4.88 11.75 16.59
C LEU A 349 5.73 10.52 16.93
N ARG A 350 6.28 9.90 15.89
CA ARG A 350 7.34 8.90 15.99
C ARG A 350 8.51 9.28 15.10
N ILE A 351 9.71 9.28 15.66
CA ILE A 351 10.95 9.67 14.98
C ILE A 351 12.00 8.59 15.18
N GLY A 352 12.67 8.20 14.09
CA GLY A 352 13.78 7.25 14.12
C GLY A 352 15.10 7.83 14.62
N GLU A 353 15.38 9.09 14.31
CA GLU A 353 16.59 9.82 14.69
C GLU A 353 16.21 11.12 15.43
N SER A 354 15.90 11.00 16.71
CA SER A 354 15.21 12.05 17.48
C SER A 354 16.08 13.28 17.76
N GLY A 355 17.40 13.13 17.72
CA GLY A 355 18.36 14.22 17.86
C GLY A 355 18.48 15.14 16.63
N SER A 356 17.72 14.85 15.57
CA SER A 356 17.82 15.52 14.27
C SER A 356 16.58 16.37 13.93
N VAL A 357 15.58 16.40 14.82
CA VAL A 357 14.35 17.16 14.63
C VAL A 357 14.11 18.03 15.87
N TYR A 358 13.59 19.23 15.63
CA TYR A 358 13.17 20.20 16.64
C TYR A 358 11.73 20.60 16.39
N PHE A 359 11.05 21.08 17.42
CA PHE A 359 9.73 21.69 17.31
C PHE A 359 9.89 23.19 17.12
N ARG A 360 9.04 23.82 16.31
CA ARG A 360 8.87 25.28 16.28
C ARG A 360 7.45 25.59 16.70
N VAL A 361 7.31 26.37 17.77
CA VAL A 361 6.04 26.82 18.35
C VAL A 361 6.15 28.33 18.53
N ASP A 362 5.25 29.09 17.92
CA ASP A 362 5.24 30.56 17.92
C ASP A 362 6.60 31.19 17.56
N GLY A 363 7.30 30.57 16.59
CA GLY A 363 8.61 31.01 16.12
C GLY A 363 9.80 30.59 16.98
N VAL A 364 9.58 30.03 18.18
CA VAL A 364 10.64 29.55 19.08
C VAL A 364 10.89 28.06 18.84
N HIS A 365 12.17 27.69 18.75
CA HIS A 365 12.58 26.29 18.60
C HIS A 365 12.72 25.58 19.96
N TYR A 366 12.15 24.39 20.08
CA TYR A 366 12.23 23.53 21.27
C TYR A 366 12.80 22.16 20.90
N GLY A 367 13.61 21.58 21.78
CA GLY A 367 14.17 20.25 21.60
C GLY A 367 15.69 20.18 21.81
N PRO A 368 16.38 19.18 21.24
CA PRO A 368 15.89 18.21 20.25
C PRO A 368 14.82 17.25 20.79
N VAL A 369 14.05 16.60 19.90
CA VAL A 369 12.98 15.66 20.33
C VAL A 369 13.50 14.54 21.24
N GLY A 370 14.75 14.15 21.05
CA GLY A 370 15.44 13.23 21.95
C GLY A 370 16.95 13.19 21.71
N PRO A 371 17.66 12.23 22.34
CA PRO A 371 19.09 12.06 22.13
C PRO A 371 19.42 11.71 20.67
N ARG A 372 20.65 12.04 20.24
CA ARG A 372 21.20 11.57 18.96
C ARG A 372 21.25 10.03 18.93
N GLY A 373 20.88 9.43 17.81
CA GLY A 373 20.80 7.97 17.62
C GLY A 373 19.56 7.30 18.21
N ALA A 374 18.69 8.03 18.91
CA ALA A 374 17.56 7.47 19.65
C ALA A 374 16.25 7.57 18.87
N VAL A 375 15.40 6.56 19.05
CA VAL A 375 14.02 6.53 18.54
C VAL A 375 13.08 7.08 19.61
N SER A 376 12.28 8.09 19.27
CA SER A 376 11.22 8.63 20.13
C SER A 376 9.87 8.26 19.54
N SER A 377 8.92 7.88 20.39
CA SER A 377 7.59 7.40 19.99
C SER A 377 6.53 7.99 20.89
N ASN A 378 5.35 8.23 20.33
CA ASN A 378 4.18 8.76 21.04
C ASN A 378 4.43 10.13 21.67
N VAL A 379 5.21 10.99 21.02
CA VAL A 379 5.38 12.38 21.44
C VAL A 379 4.12 13.14 21.01
N ALA A 380 3.39 13.72 21.95
CA ALA A 380 2.20 14.54 21.64
C ALA A 380 2.65 15.85 20.98
N LEU A 381 1.95 16.25 19.91
CA LEU A 381 2.22 17.45 19.13
C LEU A 381 1.26 18.58 19.51
N ASP A 382 1.16 18.87 20.81
CA ASP A 382 0.45 20.01 21.35
C ASP A 382 1.43 21.08 21.85
N SER A 383 1.12 22.36 21.62
CA SER A 383 2.00 23.47 21.97
C SER A 383 2.37 23.48 23.45
N ASP A 384 1.39 23.33 24.33
CA ASP A 384 1.56 23.44 25.79
C ASP A 384 2.46 22.33 26.36
N SER A 385 2.24 21.07 25.98
CA SER A 385 3.10 19.95 26.40
C SER A 385 4.50 20.06 25.84
N LEU A 386 4.65 20.53 24.60
CA LEU A 386 5.97 20.70 23.99
C LEU A 386 6.78 21.78 24.72
N VAL A 387 6.18 22.93 25.01
CA VAL A 387 6.82 24.02 25.77
C VAL A 387 7.12 23.60 27.21
N GLY A 388 6.25 22.78 27.82
CA GLY A 388 6.44 22.26 29.18
C GLY A 388 7.50 21.15 29.30
N THR A 389 7.66 20.33 28.26
CA THR A 389 8.52 19.13 28.27
C THR A 389 9.92 19.42 27.74
N TYR A 390 10.02 20.25 26.70
CA TYR A 390 11.28 20.53 26.00
C TYR A 390 11.80 21.93 26.36
N ALA A 391 13.11 22.04 26.55
CA ALA A 391 13.75 23.34 26.70
C ALA A 391 13.82 24.06 25.34
N ALA A 392 13.81 25.40 25.38
CA ALA A 392 14.16 26.21 24.22
C ALA A 392 15.55 25.81 23.71
N ALA A 393 15.66 25.62 22.39
CA ALA A 393 16.84 25.08 21.76
C ALA A 393 18.03 26.04 21.87
N ASP A 394 19.17 25.52 22.34
CA ASP A 394 20.42 26.26 22.39
C ASP A 394 21.12 26.22 21.03
N LEU A 395 21.07 27.34 20.31
CA LEU A 395 21.71 27.50 19.00
C LEU A 395 23.24 27.36 19.05
N SER A 396 23.87 27.54 20.21
CA SER A 396 25.31 27.34 20.37
C SER A 396 25.70 25.86 20.48
N ALA A 397 24.77 25.01 20.92
CA ALA A 397 24.98 23.57 21.09
C ALA A 397 24.80 22.77 19.79
N ASP A 398 24.02 23.27 18.83
CA ASP A 398 23.80 22.63 17.54
C ASP A 398 23.97 23.61 16.37
N GLY A 399 25.13 23.55 15.71
CA GLY A 399 25.46 24.41 14.57
C GLY A 399 24.56 24.19 13.35
N ASP A 400 23.97 22.99 13.18
CA ASP A 400 23.06 22.72 12.06
C ASP A 400 21.72 23.45 12.24
N LEU A 401 21.25 23.57 13.50
CA LEU A 401 20.07 24.36 13.83
C LEU A 401 20.36 25.87 13.66
N ALA A 402 21.51 26.34 14.14
CA ALA A 402 21.91 27.74 14.01
C ALA A 402 21.98 28.20 12.56
N GLU A 403 22.51 27.36 11.66
CA GLU A 403 22.52 27.63 10.21
C GLU A 403 21.10 27.78 9.66
N LEU A 404 20.18 26.88 10.03
CA LEU A 404 18.79 26.93 9.56
C LEU A 404 18.03 28.16 10.06
N VAL A 405 18.22 28.54 11.32
CA VAL A 405 17.59 29.75 11.88
C VAL A 405 18.12 30.99 11.18
N GLN A 406 19.44 31.11 10.96
CA GLN A 406 20.02 32.25 10.24
C GLN A 406 19.50 32.34 8.80
N VAL A 407 19.37 31.20 8.10
CA VAL A 407 18.81 31.17 6.74
C VAL A 407 17.35 31.59 6.74
N ALA A 408 16.56 31.15 7.73
CA ALA A 408 15.16 31.53 7.86
C ALA A 408 14.98 33.02 8.19
N GLU A 409 15.84 33.61 9.04
CA GLU A 409 15.83 35.05 9.37
C GLU A 409 16.23 35.94 8.18
N LEU A 410 17.09 35.44 7.29
CA LEU A 410 17.53 36.15 6.08
C LEU A 410 16.52 36.06 4.93
N ALA A 411 15.57 35.13 4.98
CA ALA A 411 14.49 35.03 4.01
C ALA A 411 13.41 36.08 4.36
N PRO A 412 13.11 37.07 3.49
CA PRO A 412 12.07 38.03 3.78
C PRO A 412 10.72 37.30 3.90
N ALA A 413 10.01 37.56 5.00
CA ALA A 413 8.63 37.12 5.19
C ALA A 413 7.80 37.48 3.95
N GLY A 414 7.12 36.48 3.37
CA GLY A 414 6.12 36.71 2.35
C GLY A 414 5.02 37.65 2.87
N PRO A 415 4.29 38.33 1.98
CA PRO A 415 3.41 39.42 2.35
C PRO A 415 2.12 38.91 3.01
N GLU A 416 2.15 38.59 4.31
CA GLU A 416 0.94 38.24 5.05
C GLU A 416 0.80 38.89 6.43
N ASP A 417 1.75 39.73 6.88
CA ASP A 417 1.62 40.39 8.18
C ASP A 417 1.92 41.88 8.11
N ALA A 418 1.04 42.61 7.43
CA ALA A 418 0.91 44.05 7.59
C ALA A 418 -0.37 44.33 8.39
N ALA A 419 -0.24 44.30 9.72
CA ALA A 419 -1.25 44.85 10.61
C ALA A 419 -1.52 46.33 10.26
N PRO A 420 -2.79 46.80 10.34
CA PRO A 420 -3.10 48.20 10.11
C PRO A 420 -2.56 49.04 11.27
N ALA A 421 -1.73 50.03 10.96
CA ALA A 421 -1.33 51.05 11.91
C ALA A 421 -2.52 52.00 12.17
N GLU A 422 -2.86 52.18 13.45
CA GLU A 422 -3.68 53.31 13.94
C GLU A 422 -2.93 54.65 13.87
#